data_AF-A0A932NPP2-F1
#
_entry.id   AF-A0A932NPP2-F1
#
_cell.length_a   1.000
_cell.length_b   1.000
_cell.length_c   1.000
_cell.angle_alpha   90.00
_cell.angle_beta   90.00
_cell.angle_gamma   90.00
#
_symmetry.space_group_name_H-M   'P 1'
#
loop_
_entity.id
_entity.type
_entity.pdbx_description
1 polymer ?
#
loop_
_entity_poly.entity_id
_entity_poly.type
_entity_poly.pdbx_seq_one_letter_code
_entity_poly.pdbx_strand_id
1 'polypeptide(L)' 'MNKFDDFPPRFAVCIKNTDYPASLELYKIYRILPDDEAAKDEDVRVIDESGEGYLYPADYFAVIDVPKTVEQAILGQS' A
#
# COMPACT_ATOMS: atom_id res chain seq x y z
N MET A 1 5.88 1.65 18.99
CA MET A 1 6.61 1.93 17.73
C MET A 1 6.11 0.89 16.74
N ASN A 2 5.35 1.28 15.72
CA ASN A 2 5.01 0.33 14.67
C ASN A 2 6.29 0.08 13.88
N LYS A 3 6.59 -1.18 13.57
CA LYS A 3 7.79 -1.54 12.76
C LYS A 3 7.80 -0.93 11.36
N PHE A 4 6.72 -0.25 10.98
CA PHE A 4 6.50 0.40 9.71
C PHE A 4 6.96 1.87 9.70
N ASP A 5 7.27 2.45 10.86
CA ASP A 5 7.65 3.87 11.00
C ASP A 5 9.14 4.14 10.66
N ASP A 6 9.93 3.09 10.45
CA ASP A 6 11.36 3.19 10.11
C ASP A 6 11.62 3.60 8.65
N PHE A 7 10.61 3.57 7.78
CA PHE A 7 10.74 3.93 6.36
C PHE A 7 9.89 5.15 5.99
N PRO A 8 10.38 6.01 5.06
CA PRO A 8 9.56 7.07 4.53
C PRO A 8 8.29 6.48 3.87
N PRO A 9 7.11 7.05 4.14
CA PRO A 9 5.86 6.51 3.61
C PRO A 9 5.86 6.57 2.08
N ARG A 10 5.44 5.47 1.47
CA ARG A 10 5.23 5.35 0.03
C ARG A 10 3.79 4.95 -0.24
N PHE A 11 3.26 5.36 -1.38
CA PHE A 11 1.86 5.18 -1.72
C PHE A 11 1.70 4.60 -3.12
N ALA A 12 0.62 3.85 -3.31
CA ALA A 12 0.23 3.35 -4.61
C ALA A 12 -1.29 3.34 -4.76
N VAL A 13 -1.76 3.49 -5.99
CA VAL A 13 -3.17 3.38 -6.35
C VAL A 13 -3.45 1.96 -6.82
N CYS A 14 -4.48 1.33 -6.29
CA CYS A 14 -4.99 0.07 -6.81
C CYS A 14 -5.64 0.30 -8.18
N ILE A 15 -5.09 -0.29 -9.24
CA ILE A 15 -5.57 -0.16 -10.63
C ILE A 15 -6.20 -1.45 -11.16
N LYS A 16 -6.04 -2.56 -10.44
CA LYS A 16 -6.69 -3.86 -10.70
C LYS A 16 -7.07 -4.49 -9.36
N ASN A 17 -8.20 -5.19 -9.31
CA ASN A 17 -8.60 -5.98 -8.15
C ASN A 17 -9.29 -7.29 -8.53
N THR A 18 -9.09 -7.78 -9.75
CA THR A 18 -9.89 -8.85 -10.36
C THR A 18 -9.89 -10.14 -9.52
N ASP A 19 -8.74 -10.52 -8.95
CA ASP A 19 -8.62 -11.70 -8.09
C ASP A 19 -8.95 -11.42 -6.60
N TYR A 20 -9.02 -10.15 -6.20
CA TYR A 20 -9.19 -9.70 -4.81
C TYR A 20 -10.26 -8.61 -4.63
N PRO A 21 -11.49 -8.75 -5.17
CA PRO A 21 -12.47 -7.67 -5.13
C PRO A 21 -13.03 -7.38 -3.73
N ALA A 22 -12.88 -8.32 -2.79
CA ALA A 22 -13.28 -8.14 -1.40
C ALA A 22 -12.20 -7.50 -0.52
N SER A 23 -10.93 -7.53 -0.96
CA SER A 23 -9.78 -7.06 -0.19
C SER A 23 -9.18 -5.78 -0.76
N LEU A 24 -9.35 -5.54 -2.07
CA LEU A 24 -8.81 -4.38 -2.77
C LEU A 24 -9.93 -3.53 -3.40
N GLU A 25 -9.90 -2.24 -3.09
CA GLU A 25 -10.79 -1.23 -3.66
C GLU A 25 -10.07 -0.52 -4.81
N LEU A 26 -10.67 -0.56 -6.00
CA LEU A 26 -10.14 0.14 -7.17
C LEU A 26 -10.04 1.65 -6.91
N TYR A 27 -8.93 2.23 -7.35
CA TYR A 27 -8.57 3.64 -7.27
C TYR A 27 -8.31 4.17 -5.85
N LYS A 28 -8.44 3.32 -4.81
CA LYS A 28 -8.01 3.66 -3.45
C LYS A 28 -6.49 3.78 -3.40
N ILE A 29 -6.01 4.75 -2.61
CA ILE A 29 -4.59 4.94 -2.32
C ILE A 29 -4.26 4.09 -1.10
N TYR A 30 -3.29 3.20 -1.26
CA TYR A 30 -2.75 2.35 -0.21
C TYR A 30 -1.36 2.81 0.17
N ARG A 31 -0.99 2.65 1.45
CA ARG A 31 0.41 2.73 1.87
C ARG A 31 1.10 1.43 1.48
N ILE A 32 2.30 1.53 0.90
CA ILE A 32 3.14 0.37 0.59
C ILE A 32 4.37 0.36 1.50
N LEU A 33 4.86 -0.84 1.80
CA LEU A 33 6.07 -1.04 2.59
C LEU A 33 7.15 -1.73 1.75
N PRO A 34 8.43 -1.37 1.95
CA PRO A 34 9.53 -2.12 1.36
C PRO A 34 9.52 -3.55 1.91
N ASP A 35 9.58 -4.52 1.00
CA ASP A 35 9.66 -5.94 1.33
C ASP A 35 10.46 -6.63 0.22
N ASP A 36 11.77 -6.77 0.44
CA ASP A 36 12.68 -7.33 -0.56
C ASP A 36 12.42 -8.82 -0.83
N GLU A 37 11.79 -9.54 0.10
CA GLU A 37 11.40 -10.93 -0.13
C GLU A 37 10.17 -10.99 -1.04
N ALA A 38 9.12 -10.19 -0.75
CA ALA A 38 7.94 -10.12 -1.61
C ALA A 38 8.28 -9.64 -3.03
N ALA A 39 9.19 -8.69 -3.15
CA ALA A 39 9.62 -8.16 -4.45
C ALA A 39 10.26 -9.24 -5.35
N LYS A 40 10.83 -10.31 -4.80
CA LYS A 40 11.37 -11.43 -5.60
C LYS A 40 10.28 -12.23 -6.28
N ASP A 41 9.08 -12.26 -5.69
CA ASP A 41 7.89 -12.94 -6.19
C ASP A 41 6.96 -11.99 -6.95
N GLU A 42 7.46 -10.80 -7.34
CA GLU A 42 6.70 -9.74 -8.02
C GLU A 42 5.49 -9.23 -7.21
N ASP A 43 5.55 -9.37 -5.88
CA ASP A 43 4.54 -8.89 -4.95
C ASP A 43 4.93 -7.56 -4.28
N VAL A 44 3.92 -6.86 -3.79
CA VAL A 44 4.05 -5.64 -2.96
C VAL A 44 3.29 -5.81 -1.65
N ARG A 45 3.88 -5.35 -0.55
CA ARG A 45 3.20 -5.27 0.75
C ARG A 45 2.41 -3.97 0.86
N VAL A 46 1.09 -4.06 0.87
CA VAL A 46 0.17 -2.93 1.11
C VAL A 46 -0.37 -2.99 2.53
N ILE A 47 -0.61 -1.81 3.11
CA ILE A 47 -1.33 -1.67 4.38
C ILE A 47 -2.78 -1.32 4.09
N ASP A 48 -3.70 -2.10 4.63
CA ASP A 48 -5.14 -1.82 4.53
C ASP A 48 -5.63 -0.89 5.66
N GLU A 49 -6.96 -0.73 5.77
CA GLU A 49 -7.59 0.12 6.78
C GLU A 49 -7.52 -0.39 8.22
N SER A 50 -7.22 -1.68 8.40
CA SER A 50 -6.97 -2.24 9.73
C SER A 50 -5.55 -1.93 10.24
N GLY A 51 -4.66 -1.46 9.35
CA GLY A 51 -3.25 -1.27 9.62
C GLY A 51 -2.41 -2.53 9.45
N GLU A 52 -3.02 -3.64 9.00
CA GLU A 52 -2.32 -4.89 8.70
C GLU A 52 -1.71 -4.89 7.29
N GLY A 53 -0.57 -5.58 7.15
CA GLY A 53 0.19 -5.62 5.90
C GLY A 53 0.02 -6.92 5.14
N TYR A 54 -0.57 -6.84 3.94
CA TYR A 54 -0.84 -7.98 3.06
C TYR A 54 -0.03 -7.90 1.77
N LEU A 55 0.23 -9.07 1.16
CA LEU A 55 0.95 -9.18 -0.11
C LEU A 55 -0.04 -9.35 -1.27
N TYR A 56 0.21 -8.63 -2.36
CA TYR A 56 -0.53 -8.72 -3.61
C TYR A 56 0.41 -8.51 -4.80
N PRO A 57 0.02 -8.93 -6.01
CA PRO A 57 0.82 -8.71 -7.21
C PRO A 57 1.13 -7.22 -7.41
N ALA A 58 2.38 -6.88 -7.65
CA ALA A 58 2.81 -5.48 -7.79
C ALA A 58 2.14 -4.79 -8.99
N ASP A 59 1.81 -5.53 -10.05
CA ASP A 59 1.16 -5.01 -11.26
C ASP A 59 -0.33 -4.61 -11.06
N TYR A 60 -0.88 -4.88 -9.87
CA TYR A 60 -2.19 -4.37 -9.44
C TYR A 60 -2.11 -2.91 -8.98
N PHE A 61 -0.90 -2.37 -8.78
CA PHE A 61 -0.69 -1.07 -8.16
C PHE A 61 0.16 -0.15 -9.04
N ALA A 62 -0.23 1.12 -9.08
CA ALA A 62 0.59 2.19 -9.65
C ALA A 62 1.18 3.05 -8.52
N VAL A 63 2.51 3.05 -8.37
CA VAL A 63 3.20 3.87 -7.37
C VAL A 63 3.02 5.35 -7.69
N ILE A 64 2.70 6.15 -6.68
CA ILE A 64 2.47 7.59 -6.82
C ILE A 64 3.17 8.38 -5.71
N ASP A 65 3.63 9.58 -6.06
CA ASP A 65 3.91 10.61 -5.08
C ASP A 65 2.61 11.34 -4.74
N VAL A 66 2.38 11.58 -3.46
CA VAL A 66 1.21 12.33 -2.98
C VAL A 66 1.64 13.65 -2.35
N PRO A 67 0.83 14.71 -2.45
CA PRO A 67 1.07 15.93 -1.69
C PRO A 67 1.12 15.66 -0.18
N LYS A 68 1.90 16.45 0.56
CA LYS A 68 2.07 16.26 2.02
C LYS A 68 0.74 16.25 2.79
N THR A 69 -0.23 17.05 2.36
CA THR A 69 -1.59 17.08 2.94
C THR A 69 -2.30 15.74 2.81
N VAL A 70 -2.13 15.05 1.68
CA VAL A 70 -2.72 13.73 1.43
C VAL A 70 -2.00 12.67 2.26
N GLU A 71 -0.66 12.69 2.29
CA GLU A 71 0.13 11.80 3.16
C GLU A 71 -0.34 11.89 4.62
N GLN A 72 -0.48 13.11 5.16
CA GLN A 72 -0.94 13.33 6.52
C GLN A 72 -2.38 12.82 6.74
N ALA A 73 -3.27 13.03 5.77
CA ALA A 73 -4.65 12.55 5.87
C ALA A 73 -4.76 11.02 5.83
N ILE A 74 -3.88 10.34 5.10
CA ILE A 74 -3.85 8.88 5.04
C ILE A 74 -3.22 8.30 6.31
N LEU A 75 -2.09 8.85 6.77
CA LEU A 75 -1.40 8.36 7.97
C LEU A 75 -2.10 8.71 9.28
N GLY A 76 -2.89 9.80 9.30
CA GLY A 76 -3.61 10.25 10.48
C GLY A 76 -4.94 9.56 10.76
N GLN A 77 -5.36 8.59 9.93
CA GLN A 77 -6.59 7.80 10.12
C GLN A 77 -6.42 6.63 11.12
N SER A 78 -5.44 6.70 12.02
CA SER A 78 -5.21 5.71 13.10
C SER A 78 -6.04 6.01 14.35
#